data_AF-A0A662QVC8-F1
#
_entry.id   AF-A0A662QVC8-F1
#
_cell.length_a   1.000
_cell.length_b   1.000
_cell.length_c   1.000
_cell.angle_alpha   90.00
_cell.angle_beta   90.00
_cell.angle_gamma   90.00
#
_symmetry.space_group_name_H-M   'P 1'
#
loop_
_entity.id
_entity.type
_entity.pdbx_description
1 polymer ?
#
loop_
_entity_poly.entity_id
_entity_poly.type
_entity_poly.pdbx_seq_one_letter_code
_entity_poly.pdbx_strand_id
1 'polypeptide(L)'
;MELEKCKVSNMSTHLKVVLTLPIGMLLCFIFGGGVLVFAYLLIWVDKIPLGIFYTKTGIDAVFYIEFTTLAAIIVGLNYSLWTGFFFMSLVPLGLNSIRQIMKPADFTDVSFILPTFKNFLDGIVAMVAHSMVGYGLFWIMVVVQIVKHPLSVWFDRISSPESIPQAKLFFQTVFNLALAVYLKEWAVFNPV
;
A
#
# COMPACT_ATOMS: atom_id res chain seq x y z
N MET A 1 14.23 27.89 -23.48
CA MET A 1 14.24 26.51 -24.00
C MET A 1 14.18 25.44 -22.90
N GLU A 2 14.80 25.64 -21.72
CA GLU A 2 14.73 24.67 -20.61
C GLU A 2 13.41 24.70 -19.81
N LEU A 3 12.80 25.89 -19.66
CA LEU A 3 11.51 26.04 -18.97
C LEU A 3 10.33 25.36 -19.71
N GLU A 4 10.36 25.31 -21.04
CA GLU A 4 9.37 24.57 -21.83
C GLU A 4 9.54 23.05 -21.71
N LYS A 5 10.79 22.56 -21.66
CA LYS A 5 11.06 21.13 -21.44
C LYS A 5 10.58 20.66 -20.06
N CYS A 6 10.74 21.49 -19.02
CA CYS A 6 10.23 21.19 -17.68
C CYS A 6 8.69 21.11 -17.64
N LYS A 7 8.00 22.02 -18.36
CA LYS A 7 6.53 22.07 -18.39
C LYS A 7 5.92 20.92 -19.21
N VAL A 8 6.53 20.54 -20.33
CA VAL A 8 6.08 19.41 -21.18
C VAL A 8 6.36 18.06 -20.52
N SER A 9 7.50 17.91 -19.81
CA SER A 9 7.81 16.73 -19.01
C SER A 9 6.74 16.46 -17.93
N ASN A 10 6.41 17.48 -17.14
CA ASN A 10 5.41 17.35 -16.06
C ASN A 10 4.00 17.05 -16.60
N MET A 11 3.58 17.68 -17.70
CA MET A 11 2.25 17.41 -18.28
C MET A 11 2.12 15.97 -18.78
N SER A 12 3.20 15.37 -19.30
CA SER A 12 3.23 13.96 -19.70
C SER A 12 3.08 13.00 -18.51
N THR A 13 3.68 13.31 -17.36
CA THR A 13 3.61 12.50 -16.14
C THR A 13 2.24 12.57 -15.49
N HIS A 14 1.64 13.76 -15.39
CA HIS A 14 0.28 13.91 -14.89
C HIS A 14 -0.75 13.17 -15.77
N LEU A 15 -0.62 13.27 -17.09
CA LEU A 15 -1.49 12.55 -18.02
C LEU A 15 -1.34 11.04 -17.88
N LYS A 16 -0.10 10.53 -17.73
CA LYS A 16 0.16 9.11 -17.47
C LYS A 16 -0.48 8.63 -16.16
N VAL A 17 -0.38 9.40 -15.08
CA VAL A 17 -0.98 9.04 -13.77
C VAL A 17 -2.51 9.07 -13.82
N VAL A 18 -3.10 10.03 -14.54
CA VAL A 18 -4.56 10.12 -14.68
C VAL A 18 -5.10 9.01 -15.58
N LEU A 19 -4.35 8.59 -16.62
CA LEU A 19 -4.76 7.53 -17.53
C LEU A 19 -4.58 6.12 -16.94
N THR A 20 -3.62 5.90 -16.03
CA THR A 20 -3.49 4.59 -15.36
C THR A 20 -4.74 4.27 -14.56
N LEU A 21 -5.40 5.26 -13.94
CA LEU A 21 -6.61 5.04 -13.13
C LEU A 21 -7.76 4.37 -13.92
N PRO A 22 -8.35 4.97 -14.97
CA PRO A 22 -9.48 4.37 -15.69
C PRO A 22 -9.08 3.10 -16.44
N ILE A 23 -7.87 3.03 -17.01
CA ILE A 23 -7.40 1.83 -17.72
C ILE A 23 -7.24 0.66 -16.75
N GLY A 24 -6.60 0.87 -15.61
CA GLY A 24 -6.43 -0.18 -14.61
C GLY A 24 -7.74 -0.57 -13.94
N MET A 25 -8.67 0.37 -13.71
CA MET A 25 -10.03 0.04 -13.25
C MET A 25 -10.75 -0.85 -14.26
N LEU A 26 -10.68 -0.54 -15.56
CA LEU A 26 -11.30 -1.34 -16.61
C LEU A 26 -10.70 -2.75 -16.66
N LEU A 27 -9.37 -2.88 -16.62
CA LEU A 27 -8.69 -4.18 -16.61
C LEU A 27 -9.08 -4.98 -15.35
N CYS A 28 -9.04 -4.38 -14.16
CA CYS A 28 -9.44 -5.03 -12.92
C CYS A 28 -10.90 -5.50 -12.96
N PHE A 29 -11.79 -4.70 -13.54
CA PHE A 29 -13.19 -5.07 -13.72
C PHE A 29 -13.35 -6.30 -14.62
N ILE A 30 -12.62 -6.36 -15.73
CA ILE A 30 -12.67 -7.50 -16.66
C ILE A 30 -12.13 -8.80 -16.01
N PHE A 31 -11.03 -8.71 -15.26
CA PHE A 31 -10.36 -9.91 -14.72
C PHE A 31 -10.89 -10.39 -13.36
N GLY A 32 -11.53 -9.53 -12.57
CA GLY A 32 -12.01 -9.90 -11.25
C GLY A 32 -13.23 -9.13 -10.75
N GLY A 33 -13.83 -8.26 -11.54
CA GLY A 33 -15.02 -7.52 -11.15
C GLY A 33 -14.76 -6.46 -10.08
N GLY A 34 -15.80 -6.11 -9.32
CA GLY A 34 -15.78 -4.97 -8.40
C GLY A 34 -14.73 -5.04 -7.29
N VAL A 35 -14.37 -6.24 -6.83
CA VAL A 35 -13.40 -6.39 -5.72
C VAL A 35 -11.99 -6.00 -6.16
N LEU A 36 -11.53 -6.43 -7.34
CA LEU A 36 -10.23 -5.97 -7.87
C LEU A 36 -10.23 -4.47 -8.19
N VAL A 37 -11.36 -3.92 -8.66
CA VAL A 37 -11.48 -2.47 -8.88
C VAL A 37 -11.30 -1.71 -7.57
N PHE A 38 -11.96 -2.15 -6.50
CA PHE A 38 -11.83 -1.54 -5.20
C PHE A 38 -10.41 -1.67 -4.64
N ALA A 39 -9.81 -2.86 -4.71
CA ALA A 39 -8.42 -3.08 -4.31
C ALA A 39 -7.44 -2.21 -5.11
N TYR A 40 -7.67 -2.06 -6.42
CA TYR A 40 -6.87 -1.19 -7.29
C TYR A 40 -6.95 0.28 -6.87
N LEU A 41 -8.15 0.78 -6.55
CA LEU A 41 -8.32 2.14 -6.04
C LEU A 41 -7.56 2.36 -4.73
N LEU A 42 -7.59 1.38 -3.82
CA LEU A 42 -6.83 1.42 -2.57
C LEU A 42 -5.32 1.48 -2.82
N ILE A 43 -4.81 0.69 -3.77
CA ILE A 43 -3.39 0.71 -4.16
C ILE A 43 -3.02 2.06 -4.81
N TRP A 44 -3.90 2.61 -5.65
CA TRP A 44 -3.66 3.88 -6.33
C TRP A 44 -3.58 5.08 -5.36
N VAL A 45 -4.34 5.03 -4.26
CA VAL A 45 -4.22 5.98 -3.13
C VAL A 45 -2.94 5.74 -2.32
N ASP A 46 -2.46 4.49 -2.25
CA ASP A 46 -1.27 4.02 -1.52
C ASP A 46 -1.34 4.24 -0.01
N LYS A 47 -1.20 5.49 0.45
CA LYS A 47 -1.14 5.88 1.86
C LYS A 47 -1.75 7.26 2.10
N ILE A 48 -2.57 7.38 3.16
CA ILE A 48 -3.02 8.69 3.65
C ILE A 48 -2.26 9.01 4.94
N PRO A 49 -1.54 10.16 5.01
CA PRO A 49 -0.94 10.62 6.25
C PRO A 49 -2.04 11.05 7.22
N LEU A 50 -2.03 10.50 8.43
CA LEU A 50 -2.97 10.87 9.50
C LEU A 50 -2.42 11.94 10.43
N GLY A 51 -1.11 12.12 10.46
CA GLY A 51 -0.46 13.11 11.31
C GLY A 51 1.06 13.06 11.22
N ILE A 52 1.67 14.22 11.44
CA ILE A 52 3.12 14.40 11.50
C ILE A 52 3.47 14.70 12.97
N PHE A 53 4.29 13.85 13.60
CA PHE A 53 4.85 14.15 14.90
C PHE A 53 6.19 14.87 14.72
N TYR A 54 6.19 16.14 15.11
CA TYR A 54 7.39 16.97 15.15
C TYR A 54 8.07 16.78 16.50
N THR A 55 9.34 16.40 16.50
CA THR A 55 10.21 16.48 17.67
C THR A 55 11.13 17.70 17.53
N LYS A 56 11.84 18.05 18.61
CA LYS A 56 12.73 19.23 18.64
C LYS A 56 13.86 19.19 17.59
N THR A 57 14.12 18.04 16.99
CA THR A 57 15.17 17.81 15.97
C THR A 57 14.64 17.58 14.55
N GLY A 58 13.31 17.62 14.33
CA GLY A 58 12.72 17.44 12.99
C GLY A 58 11.46 16.56 12.98
N ILE A 59 11.11 16.02 11.82
CA ILE A 59 9.99 15.07 11.66
C ILE A 59 10.47 13.67 12.05
N ASP A 60 10.04 13.15 13.20
CA ASP A 60 10.46 11.83 13.69
C ASP A 60 9.56 10.71 13.15
N ALA A 61 8.24 10.94 13.12
CA ALA A 61 7.28 9.94 12.71
C ALA A 61 6.10 10.56 11.95
N VAL A 62 5.82 10.01 10.77
CA VAL A 62 4.57 10.27 10.05
C VAL A 62 3.77 8.98 10.10
N PHE A 63 2.54 9.07 10.60
CA PHE A 63 1.63 7.94 10.68
C PHE A 63 0.81 7.84 9.40
N TYR A 64 0.71 6.64 8.85
CA TYR A 64 -0.04 6.38 7.63
C TYR A 64 -0.96 5.18 7.79
N ILE A 65 -2.16 5.26 7.22
CA ILE A 65 -2.94 4.08 6.87
C ILE A 65 -2.33 3.52 5.59
N GLU A 66 -1.89 2.26 5.63
CA GLU A 66 -1.41 1.56 4.43
C GLU A 66 -2.56 0.88 3.71
N PHE A 67 -3.14 1.57 2.73
CA PHE A 67 -4.24 1.04 1.93
C PHE A 67 -3.81 -0.13 1.06
N THR A 68 -2.52 -0.24 0.71
CA THR A 68 -1.98 -1.41 0.00
C THR A 68 -2.09 -2.70 0.83
N THR A 69 -1.91 -2.63 2.15
CA THR A 69 -2.12 -3.78 3.05
C THR A 69 -3.59 -4.19 3.09
N LEU A 70 -4.48 -3.20 3.15
CA LEU A 70 -5.92 -3.46 3.13
C LEU A 70 -6.35 -4.08 1.80
N ALA A 71 -5.82 -3.58 0.68
CA ALA A 71 -6.01 -4.17 -0.64
C ALA A 71 -5.50 -5.62 -0.69
N ALA A 72 -4.31 -5.90 -0.14
CA ALA A 72 -3.77 -7.26 -0.08
C ALA A 72 -4.67 -8.21 0.71
N ILE A 73 -5.21 -7.76 1.84
CA ILE A 73 -6.16 -8.55 2.63
C ILE A 73 -7.43 -8.82 1.82
N ILE A 74 -8.03 -7.79 1.23
CA ILE A 74 -9.27 -7.92 0.44
C ILE A 74 -9.07 -8.89 -0.72
N VAL A 75 -7.98 -8.76 -1.46
CA VAL A 75 -7.68 -9.64 -2.59
C VAL A 75 -7.39 -11.06 -2.10
N GLY A 76 -6.62 -11.23 -1.02
CA GLY A 76 -6.33 -12.54 -0.44
C GLY A 76 -7.59 -13.30 0.02
N LEU A 77 -8.57 -12.59 0.56
CA LEU A 77 -9.83 -13.19 1.03
C LEU A 77 -10.80 -13.57 -0.09
N ASN A 78 -10.70 -12.93 -1.26
CA ASN A 78 -11.68 -13.08 -2.35
C ASN A 78 -11.15 -13.85 -3.57
N TYR A 79 -9.83 -14.04 -3.68
CA TYR A 79 -9.20 -14.72 -4.83
C TYR A 79 -8.27 -15.83 -4.36
N SER A 80 -7.84 -16.67 -5.31
CA SER A 80 -6.85 -17.71 -5.03
C SER A 80 -5.54 -17.13 -4.53
N LEU A 81 -4.81 -17.92 -3.74
CA LEU A 81 -3.48 -17.59 -3.22
C LEU A 81 -2.56 -16.97 -4.28
N TRP A 82 -2.48 -17.61 -5.47
CA TRP A 82 -1.61 -17.15 -6.55
C TRP A 82 -2.12 -15.88 -7.21
N THR A 83 -3.43 -15.77 -7.45
CA THR A 83 -4.04 -14.56 -8.00
C THR A 83 -3.76 -13.37 -7.09
N GLY A 84 -3.95 -13.52 -5.77
CA GLY A 84 -3.68 -12.45 -4.82
C GLY A 84 -2.21 -12.07 -4.73
N PHE A 85 -1.32 -13.06 -4.70
CA PHE A 85 0.12 -12.83 -4.70
C PHE A 85 0.57 -12.02 -5.92
N PHE A 86 0.22 -12.48 -7.14
CA PHE A 86 0.65 -11.82 -8.37
C PHE A 86 0.01 -10.45 -8.55
N PHE A 87 -1.28 -10.31 -8.22
CA PHE A 87 -1.95 -9.02 -8.29
C PHE A 87 -1.25 -7.99 -7.40
N MET A 88 -1.02 -8.31 -6.12
CA MET A 88 -0.39 -7.38 -5.19
C MET A 88 1.10 -7.15 -5.46
N SER A 89 1.80 -8.10 -6.08
CA SER A 89 3.22 -7.94 -6.40
C SER A 89 3.46 -7.15 -7.69
N LEU A 90 2.59 -7.32 -8.69
CA LEU A 90 2.82 -6.82 -10.06
C LEU A 90 2.02 -5.55 -10.38
N VAL A 91 0.76 -5.46 -9.91
CA VAL A 91 -0.11 -4.32 -10.25
C VAL A 91 0.45 -2.99 -9.73
N PRO A 92 1.03 -2.91 -8.51
CA PRO A 92 1.67 -1.67 -8.06
C PRO A 92 2.88 -1.23 -8.91
N LEU A 93 3.46 -2.09 -9.77
CA LEU A 93 4.59 -1.74 -10.64
C LEU A 93 4.16 -0.98 -11.90
N GLY A 94 3.01 -1.33 -12.44
CA GLY A 94 2.41 -0.60 -13.56
C GLY A 94 1.68 0.67 -13.13
N LEU A 95 1.65 0.95 -11.82
CA LEU A 95 0.87 1.99 -11.21
C LEU A 95 1.70 3.23 -10.89
N ASN A 96 1.33 4.33 -11.55
CA ASN A 96 1.67 5.66 -11.06
C ASN A 96 0.63 6.05 -10.01
N SER A 97 1.01 6.06 -8.73
CA SER A 97 0.10 6.43 -7.63
C SER A 97 -0.13 7.94 -7.59
N ILE A 98 -1.22 8.38 -6.94
CA ILE A 98 -1.52 9.82 -6.79
C ILE A 98 -0.39 10.59 -6.09
N ARG A 99 0.45 9.88 -5.32
CA ARG A 99 1.61 10.45 -4.63
C ARG A 99 2.64 11.03 -5.60
N GLN A 100 2.78 10.46 -6.81
CA GLN A 100 3.67 11.01 -7.84
C GLN A 100 3.19 12.39 -8.35
N ILE A 101 1.88 12.64 -8.32
CA ILE A 101 1.31 13.96 -8.63
C ILE A 101 1.58 14.93 -7.48
N MET A 102 1.45 14.48 -6.23
CA MET A 102 1.58 15.34 -5.04
C MET A 102 3.03 15.66 -4.64
N LYS A 103 3.98 14.78 -4.96
CA LYS A 103 5.43 14.96 -4.69
C LYS A 103 6.28 14.49 -5.87
N PRO A 104 6.29 15.23 -6.99
CA PRO A 104 7.03 14.83 -8.18
C PRO A 104 8.55 14.81 -7.98
N ALA A 105 9.08 15.56 -7.01
CA ALA A 105 10.52 15.67 -6.74
C ALA A 105 11.14 14.44 -6.06
N ASP A 106 10.33 13.59 -5.40
CA ASP A 106 10.82 12.39 -4.70
C ASP A 106 10.92 11.15 -5.61
N PHE A 107 10.49 11.26 -6.88
CA PHE A 107 10.46 10.14 -7.83
C PHE A 107 11.44 10.38 -8.97
N THR A 108 12.72 10.09 -8.74
CA THR A 108 13.70 9.90 -9.81
C THR A 108 13.38 8.60 -10.55
N ASP A 109 13.13 8.69 -11.86
CA ASP A 109 12.96 7.61 -12.84
C ASP A 109 12.77 6.22 -12.20
N VAL A 110 11.55 5.97 -11.73
CA VAL A 110 11.18 4.67 -11.17
C VAL A 110 11.35 3.64 -12.28
N SER A 111 12.34 2.77 -12.12
CA SER A 111 12.60 1.64 -12.99
C SER A 111 11.31 0.83 -13.12
N PHE A 112 10.67 0.96 -14.28
CA PHE A 112 9.37 0.39 -14.64
C PHE A 112 9.29 -1.16 -14.57
N ILE A 113 10.34 -1.82 -14.09
CA ILE A 113 10.62 -3.24 -14.34
C ILE A 113 10.96 -4.01 -13.06
N LEU A 114 11.37 -3.37 -11.96
CA LEU A 114 11.78 -4.10 -10.75
C LEU A 114 10.68 -4.11 -9.69
N PRO A 115 10.13 -5.28 -9.31
CA PRO A 115 9.32 -5.43 -8.12
C PRO A 115 10.00 -4.77 -6.95
N THR A 116 9.43 -3.68 -6.41
CA THR A 116 9.91 -3.22 -5.12
C THR A 116 9.62 -4.32 -4.11
N PHE A 117 10.56 -4.59 -3.21
CA PHE A 117 10.36 -5.61 -2.18
C PHE A 117 9.09 -5.37 -1.37
N LYS A 118 8.65 -4.11 -1.23
CA LYS A 118 7.39 -3.73 -0.58
C LYS A 118 6.16 -4.31 -1.31
N ASN A 119 6.15 -4.32 -2.64
CA ASN A 119 5.08 -4.94 -3.42
C ASN A 119 5.09 -6.46 -3.26
N PHE A 120 6.28 -7.07 -3.22
CA PHE A 120 6.43 -8.51 -2.94
C PHE A 120 5.92 -8.87 -1.53
N LEU A 121 6.18 -8.03 -0.53
CA LEU A 121 5.61 -8.20 0.81
C LEU A 121 4.09 -8.10 0.82
N ASP A 122 3.51 -7.18 0.07
CA ASP A 122 2.04 -7.09 -0.08
C ASP A 122 1.47 -8.34 -0.78
N GLY A 123 2.24 -8.95 -1.69
CA GLY A 123 1.97 -10.30 -2.22
C GLY A 123 1.93 -11.38 -1.14
N ILE A 124 2.95 -11.43 -0.27
CA ILE A 124 2.99 -12.36 0.87
C ILE A 124 1.80 -12.13 1.80
N VAL A 125 1.45 -10.86 2.07
CA VAL A 125 0.29 -10.51 2.89
C VAL A 125 -1.01 -11.07 2.29
N ALA A 126 -1.19 -10.99 0.97
CA ALA A 126 -2.36 -11.59 0.31
C ALA A 126 -2.39 -13.12 0.49
N MET A 127 -1.24 -13.80 0.43
CA MET A 127 -1.16 -15.25 0.69
C MET A 127 -1.50 -15.61 2.13
N VAL A 128 -1.02 -14.82 3.10
CA VAL A 128 -1.33 -14.99 4.53
C VAL A 128 -2.83 -14.80 4.76
N ALA A 129 -3.42 -13.74 4.20
CA ALA A 129 -4.86 -13.49 4.31
C ALA A 129 -5.69 -14.63 3.69
N HIS A 130 -5.28 -15.13 2.52
CA HIS A 130 -5.93 -16.28 1.88
C HIS A 130 -5.89 -17.55 2.75
N SER A 131 -4.74 -17.82 3.37
CA SER A 131 -4.56 -18.97 4.26
C SER A 131 -5.41 -18.88 5.54
N MET A 132 -5.96 -17.69 5.81
CA MET A 132 -6.83 -17.39 6.94
C MET A 132 -8.28 -17.09 6.52
N VAL A 133 -8.69 -17.50 5.32
CA VAL A 133 -10.11 -17.46 4.93
C VAL A 133 -10.94 -18.27 5.93
N GLY A 134 -12.05 -17.70 6.39
CA GLY A 134 -12.91 -18.29 7.42
C GLY A 134 -12.57 -17.86 8.86
N TYR A 135 -11.43 -17.20 9.08
CA TYR A 135 -11.13 -16.55 10.35
C TYR A 135 -11.74 -15.14 10.38
N GLY A 136 -11.97 -14.61 11.59
CA GLY A 136 -12.46 -13.24 11.73
C GLY A 136 -11.45 -12.20 11.22
N LEU A 137 -11.95 -11.12 10.59
CA LEU A 137 -11.12 -10.04 10.01
C LEU A 137 -10.08 -9.50 10.99
N PHE A 138 -10.43 -9.41 12.28
CA PHE A 138 -9.52 -9.01 13.34
C PHE A 138 -8.26 -9.90 13.41
N TRP A 139 -8.43 -11.23 13.41
CA TRP A 139 -7.31 -12.17 13.49
C TRP A 139 -6.47 -12.15 12.23
N ILE A 140 -7.10 -11.98 11.06
CA ILE A 140 -6.41 -11.81 9.79
C ILE A 140 -5.52 -10.56 9.85
N MET A 141 -6.05 -9.42 10.30
CA MET A 141 -5.26 -8.19 10.42
C MET A 141 -4.11 -8.32 11.42
N VAL A 142 -4.32 -8.97 12.57
CA VAL A 142 -3.27 -9.23 13.57
C VAL A 142 -2.12 -10.04 12.96
N VAL A 143 -2.42 -11.18 12.33
CA VAL A 143 -1.39 -12.06 11.76
C VAL A 143 -0.69 -11.40 10.58
N VAL A 144 -1.42 -10.70 9.72
CA VAL A 144 -0.84 -9.91 8.62
C VAL A 144 0.15 -8.89 9.15
N GLN A 145 -0.17 -8.17 10.23
CA GLN A 145 0.76 -7.20 10.83
C GLN A 145 1.99 -7.88 11.44
N ILE A 146 1.80 -9.01 12.12
CA ILE A 146 2.91 -9.81 12.69
C ILE A 146 3.84 -10.34 11.60
N VAL A 147 3.34 -10.68 10.41
CA VAL A 147 4.18 -11.17 9.31
C VAL A 147 4.82 -10.00 8.55
N LYS A 148 4.05 -8.98 8.18
CA LYS A 148 4.51 -7.88 7.35
C LYS A 148 5.59 -7.06 8.05
N HIS A 149 5.46 -6.84 9.34
CA HIS A 149 6.32 -5.93 10.09
C HIS A 149 7.77 -6.42 10.22
N PRO A 150 8.08 -7.63 10.73
CA PRO A 150 9.45 -8.13 10.81
C PRO A 150 10.11 -8.21 9.43
N LEU A 151 9.36 -8.59 8.39
CA LEU A 151 9.88 -8.65 7.03
C LEU A 151 10.22 -7.27 6.47
N SER A 152 9.40 -6.26 6.75
CA SER A 152 9.67 -4.87 6.38
C SER A 152 10.91 -4.34 7.10
N VAL A 153 11.02 -4.58 8.42
CA VAL A 153 12.19 -4.19 9.23
C VAL A 153 13.47 -4.86 8.72
N TRP A 154 13.39 -6.16 8.43
CA TRP A 154 14.53 -6.94 7.95
C TRP A 154 15.04 -6.38 6.62
N PHE A 155 14.14 -6.06 5.70
CA PHE A 155 14.51 -5.49 4.40
C PHE A 155 15.06 -4.07 4.49
N ASP A 156 14.43 -3.23 5.30
CA ASP A 156 14.88 -1.87 5.49
C ASP A 156 16.32 -1.86 6.06
N ARG A 157 16.66 -2.78 6.97
CA ARG A 157 18.04 -2.94 7.47
C ARG A 157 19.04 -3.39 6.41
N ILE A 158 18.62 -4.20 5.44
CA ILE A 158 19.47 -4.65 4.33
C ILE A 158 19.70 -3.50 3.34
N SER A 159 18.66 -2.71 3.09
CA SER A 159 18.66 -1.67 2.05
C SER A 159 19.22 -0.34 2.54
N SER A 160 19.09 -0.05 3.83
CA SER A 160 19.57 1.18 4.47
C SER A 160 20.01 0.84 5.90
N PRO A 161 21.30 0.50 6.09
CA PRO A 161 21.87 0.13 7.40
C PRO A 161 21.77 1.26 8.44
N GLU A 162 21.54 2.50 8.01
CA GLU A 162 21.29 3.63 8.88
C GLU A 162 19.90 3.49 9.53
N SER A 163 19.92 3.46 10.86
CA SER A 163 18.85 3.06 11.75
C SER A 163 17.50 3.73 11.47
N ILE A 164 16.56 3.00 10.87
CA ILE A 164 15.15 3.36 11.01
C ILE A 164 14.77 3.24 12.49
N PRO A 165 14.18 4.28 13.12
CA PRO A 165 13.76 4.21 14.51
C PRO A 165 12.76 3.07 14.71
N GLN A 166 13.14 2.03 15.45
CA GLN A 166 12.26 0.89 15.74
C GLN A 166 10.94 1.32 16.39
N ALA A 167 10.97 2.43 17.13
CA ALA A 167 9.80 3.06 17.72
C ALA A 167 8.75 3.45 16.66
N LYS A 168 9.16 4.06 15.53
CA LYS A 168 8.24 4.48 14.47
C LYS A 168 7.47 3.30 13.89
N LEU A 169 8.20 2.22 13.62
CA LEU A 169 7.66 0.97 13.10
C LEU A 169 6.74 0.28 14.12
N PHE A 170 7.12 0.26 15.40
CA PHE A 170 6.29 -0.29 16.48
C PHE A 170 4.98 0.50 16.65
N PHE A 171 5.05 1.83 16.74
CA PHE A 171 3.88 2.68 16.89
C PHE A 171 2.92 2.55 15.71
N GLN A 172 3.44 2.41 14.49
CA GLN A 172 2.59 2.22 13.31
C GLN A 172 1.88 0.86 13.32
N THR A 173 2.54 -0.21 13.77
CA THR A 173 1.90 -1.51 13.96
C THR A 173 0.82 -1.45 15.02
N VAL A 174 1.11 -0.87 16.18
CA VAL A 174 0.14 -0.70 17.27
C VAL A 174 -1.05 0.14 16.81
N PHE A 175 -0.80 1.22 16.07
CA PHE A 175 -1.85 2.07 15.51
C PHE A 175 -2.74 1.30 14.53
N ASN A 176 -2.16 0.56 13.58
CA ASN A 176 -2.94 -0.23 12.63
C ASN A 176 -3.74 -1.35 13.32
N LEU A 177 -3.18 -1.95 14.38
CA LEU A 177 -3.86 -2.94 15.21
C LEU A 177 -5.03 -2.30 15.97
N ALA A 178 -4.83 -1.12 16.56
CA ALA A 178 -5.87 -0.38 17.26
C ALA A 178 -7.00 0.05 16.30
N LEU A 179 -6.66 0.48 15.09
CA LEU A 179 -7.63 0.77 14.04
C LEU A 179 -8.44 -0.48 13.65
N ALA A 180 -7.78 -1.63 13.53
CA ALA A 180 -8.46 -2.91 13.28
C ALA A 180 -9.45 -3.28 14.40
N VAL A 181 -9.06 -3.11 15.66
CA VAL A 181 -9.93 -3.31 16.83
C VAL A 181 -11.12 -2.36 16.76
N TYR A 182 -10.87 -1.07 16.55
CA TYR A 182 -11.91 -0.06 16.49
C TYR A 182 -12.94 -0.34 15.40
N LEU A 183 -12.49 -0.68 14.18
CA LEU A 183 -13.37 -1.00 13.06
C LEU A 183 -14.20 -2.26 13.32
N LYS A 184 -13.62 -3.26 13.97
CA LYS A 184 -14.34 -4.48 14.38
C LYS A 184 -15.46 -4.16 15.38
N GLU A 185 -15.15 -3.42 16.44
CA GLU A 185 -16.15 -3.02 17.43
C GLU A 185 -17.24 -2.16 16.77
N TRP A 186 -16.86 -1.18 15.95
CA TRP A 186 -17.82 -0.33 15.23
C TRP A 186 -18.78 -1.13 14.34
N ALA A 187 -18.29 -2.15 13.64
CA ALA A 187 -19.11 -3.02 12.79
C ALA A 187 -20.07 -3.91 13.60
N VAL A 188 -19.69 -4.33 14.81
CA VAL A 188 -20.59 -5.06 15.73
C VAL A 188 -21.71 -4.15 16.25
N PHE A 189 -21.40 -2.88 16.52
CA PHE A 189 -22.38 -1.91 17.00
C PHE A 189 -23.27 -1.29 15.90
N ASN A 190 -22.91 -1.45 14.62
CA ASN A 190 -23.65 -0.94 13.47
C ASN A 190 -23.81 -2.01 12.38
N PRO A 191 -24.60 -3.08 12.63
CA PRO A 191 -24.91 -4.06 11.60
C PRO A 191 -25.82 -3.39 10.55
N VAL A 192 -25.34 -3.29 9.31
CA VAL A 192 -26.13 -2.90 8.13
C VAL A 192 -26.97 -4.07 7.67
#